data_AF-A0A940BVY3-F1
#
_entry.id   AF-A0A940BVY3-F1
#
_cell.length_a   1.000
_cell.length_b   1.000
_cell.length_c   1.000
_cell.angle_alpha   90.00
_cell.angle_beta   90.00
_cell.angle_gamma   90.00
#
_symmetry.space_group_name_H-M   'P 1'
#
loop_
_entity.id
_entity.type
_entity.pdbx_description
1 polymer ?
#
loop_
_entity_poly.entity_id
_entity_poly.type
_entity_poly.pdbx_seq_one_letter_code
_entity_poly.pdbx_strand_id
1 'polypeptide(L)' 'MTALLGLPLDEALAFLRARGVEPEVAFTENPRHPSEGTPRVVRVADDGRRLTCARFPDRIIAEDNQ' A
#
# COMPACT_ATOMS: atom_id res chain seq x y z
N MET A 1 0.13 -14.83 -2.46
CA MET A 1 0.52 -13.49 -1.94
C MET A 1 -0.39 -12.33 -2.34
N THR A 2 -1.43 -12.57 -3.15
CA THR A 2 -2.47 -11.57 -3.48
C THR A 2 -3.19 -11.00 -2.26
N ALA A 3 -3.20 -11.70 -1.12
CA ALA A 3 -3.81 -11.25 0.13
C ALA A 3 -3.20 -9.97 0.72
N LEU A 4 -2.03 -9.52 0.26
CA LEU A 4 -1.40 -8.28 0.72
C LEU A 4 -1.87 -7.05 -0.07
N LEU A 5 -2.42 -7.23 -1.27
CA LEU A 5 -2.80 -6.11 -2.13
C LEU A 5 -3.97 -5.34 -1.50
N GLY A 6 -3.83 -4.02 -1.44
CA GLY A 6 -4.82 -3.12 -0.84
C GLY A 6 -4.78 -3.05 0.69
N LEU A 7 -4.00 -3.90 1.36
CA LEU A 7 -3.81 -3.78 2.81
C LEU A 7 -3.06 -2.49 3.14
N PRO A 8 -3.36 -1.85 4.28
CA PRO A 8 -2.50 -0.87 4.91
C PRO A 8 -1.07 -1.42 5.06
N LEU A 9 -0.08 -0.55 4.84
CA LEU A 9 1.33 -0.95 4.86
C LEU A 9 1.73 -1.61 6.20
N ASP A 10 1.28 -1.06 7.33
CA ASP A 10 1.55 -1.59 8.66
C ASP A 10 1.00 -3.00 8.86
N GLU A 11 -0.23 -3.26 8.41
CA GLU A 11 -0.83 -4.60 8.43
C GLU A 11 -0.07 -5.59 7.54
N ALA A 12 0.33 -5.16 6.34
CA ALA A 12 1.12 -5.98 5.43
C ALA A 12 2.51 -6.32 6.01
N LEU A 13 3.18 -5.35 6.64
CA LEU A 13 4.45 -5.56 7.32
C LEU A 13 4.32 -6.55 8.49
N ALA A 14 3.28 -6.40 9.32
CA ALA A 14 3.01 -7.33 10.41
C ALA A 14 2.79 -8.76 9.89
N PHE A 15 2.01 -8.91 8.81
CA PHE A 15 1.75 -10.20 8.17
C PHE A 15 3.02 -10.88 7.66
N LEU A 16 3.93 -10.12 7.04
CA LEU A 16 5.19 -10.64 6.48
C LEU A 16 6.20 -10.97 7.57
N ARG A 17 6.35 -10.09 8.57
CA ARG A 17 7.26 -10.32 9.70
C ARG A 17 6.86 -11.53 10.54
N ALA A 18 5.56 -11.77 10.72
CA ALA A 18 5.06 -12.99 11.36
C ALA A 18 5.46 -14.28 10.62
N ARG A 19 5.88 -14.18 9.35
CA ARG A 19 6.38 -15.28 8.51
C ARG A 19 7.90 -15.26 8.32
N GLY A 20 8.61 -14.39 9.04
CA GLY A 20 10.05 -14.24 8.94
C GLY A 20 10.54 -13.52 7.69
N VAL A 21 9.66 -12.76 7.01
CA VAL A 21 10.01 -11.95 5.84
C VAL A 21 10.11 -10.49 6.25
N GLU A 22 11.28 -9.89 6.03
CA GLU A 22 11.47 -8.44 6.16
C GLU A 22 11.51 -7.81 4.75
N PRO A 23 10.49 -7.05 4.35
CA PRO A 23 10.39 -6.50 3.00
C PRO A 23 11.11 -5.16 2.83
N GLU A 24 11.70 -4.95 1.65
CA GLU A 24 12.03 -3.62 1.13
C GLU A 24 10.73 -2.91 0.70
N VAL A 25 10.54 -1.67 1.14
CA VAL A 25 9.36 -0.87 0.82
C VAL A 25 9.74 0.30 -0.06
N ALA A 26 9.11 0.38 -1.24
CA ALA A 26 9.20 1.53 -2.13
C ALA A 26 7.84 2.23 -2.23
N PHE A 27 7.86 3.56 -2.32
CA PHE A 27 6.67 4.36 -2.56
C PHE A 27 6.57 4.75 -4.03
N THR A 28 5.35 4.76 -4.55
CA THR A 28 5.01 5.36 -5.82
C THR A 28 3.94 6.41 -5.60
N GLU A 29 4.13 7.59 -6.18
CA GLU A 29 3.21 8.72 -6.09
C GLU A 29 3.13 9.44 -7.43
N ASN A 30 1.98 10.07 -7.70
CA ASN A 30 1.86 10.97 -8.84
C ASN A 30 2.51 12.31 -8.46
N PRO A 31 3.61 12.74 -9.11
CA PRO A 31 4.30 13.97 -8.76
C PRO A 31 3.45 15.23 -8.97
N ARG A 32 2.38 15.17 -9.77
CA ARG A 32 1.46 16.29 -9.99
C ARG A 32 0.34 16.36 -8.95
N HIS A 33 0.00 15.22 -8.35
CA HIS A 33 -1.08 15.08 -7.39
C HIS A 33 -0.61 14.16 -6.25
N PRO A 34 0.30 14.66 -5.38
CA PRO A 34 0.70 13.92 -4.21
C PRO A 34 -0.55 13.63 -3.38
N SER A 35 -0.83 12.34 -3.18
CA SER A 35 -2.02 11.90 -2.46
C SER A 35 -1.72 11.80 -0.97
N GLU A 36 -2.55 12.41 -0.15
CA GLU A 36 -2.54 12.20 1.29
C GLU A 36 -3.40 10.98 1.67
N GLY A 37 -3.16 10.42 2.86
CA GLY A 37 -3.91 9.29 3.40
C GLY A 37 -3.07 8.01 3.62
N THR A 38 -3.77 6.91 3.86
CA THR A 38 -3.17 5.64 4.27
C THR A 38 -2.35 5.01 3.12
N PRO A 39 -1.07 4.68 3.36
CA PRO A 39 -0.28 3.92 2.42
C PRO A 39 -0.79 2.49 2.33
N ARG A 40 -1.11 2.04 1.12
CA ARG A 40 -1.57 0.68 0.84
C ARG A 40 -0.69 0.02 -0.20
N VAL A 41 -0.55 -1.30 -0.08
CA VAL A 41 0.26 -2.11 -0.99
C VAL A 41 -0.44 -2.19 -2.36
N VAL A 42 0.24 -1.76 -3.42
CA VAL A 42 -0.25 -1.84 -4.80
C VAL A 42 0.48 -2.88 -5.64
N ARG A 43 1.65 -3.34 -5.17
CA ARG A 43 2.41 -4.42 -5.80
C ARG A 43 3.19 -5.21 -4.75
N VAL A 44 3.24 -6.53 -4.96
CA VAL A 44 4.10 -7.46 -4.22
C VAL A 44 5.02 -8.15 -5.23
N ALA A 45 6.31 -8.19 -4.95
CA ALA A 45 7.31 -8.89 -5.76
C ALA A 45 8.25 -9.72 -4.86
N ASP A 46 9.04 -10.59 -5.50
CA ASP A 46 10.10 -11.39 -4.87
C ASP A 46 9.62 -12.15 -3.63
N ASP A 47 8.46 -12.80 -3.75
CA ASP A 47 7.79 -13.54 -2.66
C ASP A 47 7.68 -12.69 -1.38
N GLY A 48 7.20 -11.46 -1.53
CA GLY A 48 6.91 -10.57 -0.42
C GLY A 48 8.13 -9.84 0.12
N ARG A 49 9.32 -10.02 -0.47
CA ARG A 49 10.53 -9.27 -0.09
C ARG A 49 10.55 -7.85 -0.65
N ARG A 50 9.69 -7.53 -1.63
CA ARG A 50 9.56 -6.17 -2.17
C ARG A 50 8.11 -5.76 -2.25
N LEU A 51 7.81 -4.62 -1.63
CA LEU A 51 6.49 -3.99 -1.66
C LEU A 51 6.57 -2.64 -2.37
N THR A 52 5.62 -2.39 -3.26
CA THR A 52 5.34 -1.03 -3.75
C THR A 52 4.06 -0.53 -3.13
N CYS A 53 4.08 0.66 -2.55
CA CYS A 53 2.95 1.26 -1.88
C CYS A 53 2.58 2.61 -2.50
N ALA A 54 1.30 2.94 -2.48
CA ALA A 54 0.78 4.26 -2.83
C ALA A 54 -0.17 4.73 -1.72
N ARG A 55 -0.30 6.05 -1.56
CA ARG A 55 -1.25 6.63 -0.60
C ARG A 55 -2.64 6.73 -1.22
N PHE A 56 -3.64 6.31 -0.47
CA PHE A 56 -5.04 6.43 -0.84
C PHE A 56 -5.76 7.31 0.18
N PRO A 57 -6.66 8.22 -0.25
CA PRO A 57 -7.45 9.01 0.67
C PRO A 57 -8.27 8.13 1.62
N ASP A 58 -8.24 8.47 2.91
CA ASP A 58 -8.97 7.71 3.94
C ASP A 58 -10.47 8.01 3.93
N ARG A 59 -10.85 9.14 3.32
CA ARG A 59 -12.23 9.50 3.05
C ARG A 59 -12.44 9.47 1.54
N ILE A 60 -13.38 8.65 1.11
CA ILE A 60 -14.00 8.82 -0.20
C ILE A 60 -14.81 10.10 -0.06
N ILE A 61 -14.33 11.20 -0.64
CA ILE A 61 -15.20 12.33 -0.91
C ILE A 61 -16.20 11.78 -1.93
N ALA A 62 -17.43 11.52 -1.49
CA ALA A 62 -18.49 11.29 -2.44
C ALA A 62 -18.62 12.59 -3.22
N GLU A 63 -18.00 12.67 -4.39
CA GLU A 63 -18.36 13.70 -5.35
C GLU A 63 -19.81 13.40 -5.74
N ASP A 64 -20.73 14.19 -5.17
CA ASP A 64 -22.07 14.34 -5.69
C ASP A 64 -21.94 14.78 -7.15
N ASN A 65 -22.15 13.84 -8.07
CA ASN A 65 -22.42 14.18 -9.46
C ASN A 65 -23.83 14.78 -9.51
N GLN A 66 -23.94 16.10 -9.33
CA GLN A 66 -25.11 16.90 -9.69
C GLN A 66 -24.81 17.77 -10.90
#